data_AF-L1JCI6-F1
#
_entry.id   AF-L1JCI6-F1
#
_cell.length_a   1.000
_cell.length_b   1.000
_cell.length_c   1.000
_cell.angle_alpha   90.00
_cell.angle_beta   90.00
_cell.angle_gamma   90.00
#
_symmetry.space_group_name_H-M   'P 1'
#
loop_
_entity.id
_entity.type
_entity.pdbx_description
1 polymer ?
#
loop_
_entity_poly.entity_id
_entity_poly.type
_entity_poly.pdbx_seq_one_letter_code
_entity_poly.pdbx_strand_id
1 'polypeptide(L)'
;MAGHAVGALSMAVGKLQASMGEAYGKLTDTLKQNLSIMQSMNECMEFYMTSGLALRLESAGCGEEGTRVRVVAEDKIKFPIKNVTFSLTLHDKSESESESKSERIDASVSSYEYGPLVTDQANKRRKVMDNDKHEENKTEATALEWKEDVGTWSSTAFDLMPGESKESIIKIRQSYPKCYALHLTASFPSPGTGNQLQITSTLHIPLLAQLKCTWCGSEVEGARDEGDSLNFTASVAAKRLREVFSIPEKEGIQRDACGTIATFTGKTVARLTVLPDEDAMDRVQIKLKIIEEIEDHGKEALRTIFEKELQ
;
A
#
# COMPACT_ATOMS: atom_id res chain seq x y z
N MET A 1 67.79 59.09 -10.15
CA MET A 1 67.32 58.02 -11.05
C MET A 1 66.77 56.78 -10.33
N ALA A 2 67.27 56.40 -9.13
CA ALA A 2 66.77 55.21 -8.41
C ALA A 2 65.27 55.24 -8.02
N GLY A 3 64.69 56.41 -7.72
CA GLY A 3 63.29 56.53 -7.29
C GLY A 3 62.25 56.16 -8.37
N HIS A 4 62.56 56.37 -9.66
CA HIS A 4 61.66 56.00 -10.75
C HIS A 4 61.56 54.48 -10.94
N ALA A 5 62.65 53.75 -10.72
CA ALA A 5 62.67 52.29 -10.82
C ALA A 5 61.83 51.63 -9.71
N VAL A 6 61.93 52.14 -8.47
CA VAL A 6 61.15 51.64 -7.33
C VAL A 6 59.65 51.91 -7.52
N GLY A 7 59.27 53.08 -8.02
CA GLY A 7 57.87 53.40 -8.33
C GLY A 7 57.26 52.52 -9.43
N ALA A 8 58.03 52.24 -10.49
CA ALA A 8 57.59 51.33 -11.56
C ALA A 8 57.42 49.89 -11.06
N LEU A 9 58.33 49.42 -10.20
CA LEU A 9 58.26 48.08 -9.61
C LEU A 9 57.04 47.94 -8.67
N SER A 10 56.79 48.96 -7.83
CA SER A 10 55.63 48.99 -6.94
C SER A 10 54.31 48.97 -7.71
N MET A 11 54.21 49.71 -8.81
CA MET A 11 53.04 49.67 -9.71
C MET A 11 52.88 48.31 -10.40
N ALA A 12 53.98 47.68 -10.82
CA ALA A 12 53.93 46.35 -11.43
C ALA A 12 53.43 45.29 -10.44
N VAL A 13 53.94 45.32 -9.20
CA VAL A 13 53.49 44.42 -8.13
C VAL A 13 52.01 44.65 -7.79
N GLY A 14 51.57 45.90 -7.69
CA GLY A 14 50.16 46.23 -7.44
C GLY A 14 49.22 45.73 -8.55
N LYS A 15 49.61 45.88 -9.82
CA LYS A 15 48.85 45.35 -10.96
C LYS A 15 48.80 43.83 -10.97
N LEU A 16 49.91 43.18 -10.61
CA LEU A 16 50.00 41.72 -10.56
C LEU A 16 49.14 41.16 -9.42
N GLN A 17 49.17 41.78 -8.24
CA GLN A 17 48.31 41.42 -7.11
C GLN A 17 46.82 41.60 -7.44
N ALA A 18 46.45 42.71 -8.11
CA ALA A 18 45.07 42.92 -8.56
C ALA A 18 44.63 41.87 -9.58
N SER A 19 45.50 41.55 -10.56
CA SER A 19 45.23 40.52 -11.57
C SER A 19 45.09 39.12 -10.97
N MET A 20 45.94 38.76 -10.00
CA MET A 20 45.81 37.50 -9.27
C MET A 20 44.52 37.46 -8.46
N GLY A 21 44.17 38.54 -7.77
CA GLY A 21 42.90 38.64 -7.02
C GLY A 21 41.68 38.45 -7.91
N GLU A 22 41.68 39.07 -9.09
CA GLU A 22 40.61 38.90 -10.10
C GLU A 22 40.57 37.46 -10.65
N ALA A 23 41.72 36.86 -10.92
CA ALA A 23 41.81 35.47 -11.38
C ALA A 23 41.30 34.49 -10.32
N TYR A 24 41.68 34.66 -9.05
CA TYR A 24 41.17 33.84 -7.93
C TYR A 24 39.67 34.06 -7.68
N GLY A 25 39.18 35.28 -7.84
CA GLY A 25 37.75 35.58 -7.80
C GLY A 25 36.99 34.80 -8.86
N LYS A 26 37.40 34.90 -10.13
CA LYS A 26 36.77 34.17 -11.24
C LYS A 26 36.83 32.65 -11.07
N LEU A 27 37.94 32.11 -10.59
CA LEU A 27 38.06 30.68 -10.28
C LEU A 27 37.08 30.26 -9.19
N THR A 28 36.97 31.06 -8.13
CA THR A 28 36.05 30.79 -7.02
C THR A 28 34.59 30.83 -7.50
N ASP A 29 34.22 31.81 -8.31
CA ASP A 29 32.86 31.93 -8.86
C ASP A 29 32.55 30.79 -9.83
N THR A 30 33.50 30.39 -10.66
CA THR A 30 33.36 29.22 -11.55
C THR A 30 33.17 27.94 -10.74
N LEU A 31 33.92 27.74 -9.66
CA LEU A 31 33.76 26.59 -8.77
C LEU A 31 32.39 26.59 -8.08
N LYS A 32 31.92 27.74 -7.59
CA LYS A 32 30.58 27.88 -7.00
C LYS A 32 29.48 27.55 -8.02
N GLN A 33 29.62 28.05 -9.24
CA GLN A 33 28.69 27.76 -10.32
C GLN A 33 28.67 26.27 -10.66
N ASN A 34 29.84 25.63 -10.78
CA ASN A 34 29.94 24.20 -11.05
C ASN A 34 29.32 23.36 -9.92
N LEU A 35 29.55 23.73 -8.66
CA LEU A 35 28.92 23.05 -7.51
C LEU A 35 27.40 23.19 -7.54
N SER A 36 26.88 24.38 -7.85
CA SER A 36 25.45 24.61 -7.97
C SER A 36 24.83 23.78 -9.10
N ILE A 37 25.49 23.68 -10.25
CA ILE A 37 25.04 22.84 -11.38
C ILE A 37 25.02 21.36 -10.97
N MET A 38 26.06 20.87 -10.29
CA MET A 38 26.12 19.48 -9.82
C MET A 38 24.99 19.17 -8.83
N GLN A 39 24.69 20.09 -7.90
CA GLN A 39 23.57 19.94 -6.96
C GLN A 39 22.23 19.86 -7.70
N SER A 40 21.97 20.77 -8.65
CA SER A 40 20.73 20.73 -9.44
C SER A 40 20.61 19.48 -10.32
N MET A 41 21.72 18.97 -10.86
CA MET A 41 21.73 17.70 -11.59
C MET A 41 21.38 16.51 -10.67
N ASN A 42 21.92 16.51 -9.45
CA ASN A 42 21.59 15.47 -8.47
C ASN A 42 20.11 15.51 -8.06
N GLU A 43 19.56 16.68 -7.75
CA GLU A 43 18.14 16.85 -7.42
C GLU A 43 17.23 16.39 -8.58
N CYS A 44 17.59 16.74 -9.82
CA CYS A 44 16.85 16.32 -11.00
C CYS A 44 16.90 14.79 -11.18
N MET A 45 18.06 14.15 -10.96
CA MET A 45 18.17 12.69 -10.99
C MET A 45 17.35 12.04 -9.88
N GLU A 46 17.39 12.55 -8.65
CA GLU A 46 16.61 12.03 -7.53
C GLU A 46 15.11 12.12 -7.78
N PHE A 47 14.65 13.27 -8.29
CA PHE A 47 13.27 13.46 -8.72
C PHE A 47 12.86 12.50 -9.85
N TYR A 48 13.75 12.30 -10.82
CA TYR A 48 13.50 11.38 -11.94
C TYR A 48 13.42 9.91 -11.48
N MET A 49 14.32 9.48 -10.59
CA MET A 49 14.32 8.12 -10.03
C MET A 49 13.07 7.87 -9.18
N THR A 50 12.69 8.84 -8.33
CA THR A 50 11.50 8.72 -7.47
C THR A 50 10.20 8.75 -8.26
N SER A 51 10.10 9.61 -9.29
CA SER A 51 8.92 9.63 -10.18
C SER A 51 8.84 8.39 -11.08
N GLY A 52 9.97 7.73 -11.28
CA GLY A 52 10.15 6.57 -12.12
C GLY A 52 9.69 5.24 -11.52
N LEU A 53 9.81 5.10 -10.19
CA LEU A 53 9.38 3.91 -9.48
C LEU A 53 7.88 3.99 -9.18
N ALA A 54 7.09 3.20 -9.92
CA ALA A 54 5.66 3.10 -9.70
C ALA A 54 5.37 2.06 -8.62
N LEU A 55 4.93 2.54 -7.46
CA LEU A 55 4.54 1.71 -6.32
C LEU A 55 3.02 1.59 -6.28
N ARG A 56 2.50 0.36 -6.23
CA ARG A 56 1.06 0.08 -6.08
C ARG A 56 0.84 -0.88 -4.93
N LEU A 57 -0.21 -0.58 -4.18
CA LEU A 57 -0.69 -1.41 -3.10
C LEU A 57 -2.17 -1.70 -3.37
N GLU A 58 -2.48 -2.96 -3.59
CA GLU A 58 -3.80 -3.41 -4.04
C GLU A 58 -4.36 -4.45 -3.06
N SER A 59 -5.67 -4.43 -2.83
CA SER A 59 -6.32 -5.53 -2.12
C SER A 59 -6.39 -6.73 -3.06
N ALA A 60 -5.77 -7.84 -2.65
CA ALA A 60 -5.83 -9.12 -3.36
C ALA A 60 -6.99 -9.99 -2.86
N GLY A 61 -7.94 -9.39 -2.15
CA GLY A 61 -9.11 -10.04 -1.60
C GLY A 61 -8.96 -10.49 -0.14
N CYS A 62 -10.04 -11.11 0.34
CA CYS A 62 -10.18 -11.63 1.69
C CYS A 62 -10.21 -13.16 1.61
N GLY A 63 -9.30 -13.83 2.31
CA GLY A 63 -9.23 -15.29 2.37
C GLY A 63 -9.57 -15.81 3.77
N GLU A 64 -9.68 -17.12 3.93
CA GLU A 64 -9.97 -17.75 5.24
C GLU A 64 -8.94 -17.38 6.33
N GLU A 65 -7.73 -17.04 5.91
CA GLU A 65 -6.60 -16.73 6.78
C GLU A 65 -6.33 -15.23 6.93
N GLY A 66 -7.23 -14.35 6.49
CA GLY A 66 -7.09 -12.89 6.63
C GLY A 66 -7.09 -12.12 5.30
N THR A 67 -6.78 -10.81 5.41
CA THR A 67 -6.72 -9.89 4.28
C THR A 67 -5.45 -10.11 3.48
N ARG A 68 -5.56 -10.29 2.16
CA ARG A 68 -4.41 -10.41 1.26
C ARG A 68 -4.17 -9.08 0.57
N VAL A 69 -2.92 -8.64 0.57
CA VAL A 69 -2.51 -7.39 -0.05
C VAL A 69 -1.40 -7.66 -1.03
N ARG A 70 -1.59 -7.18 -2.25
CA ARG A 70 -0.63 -7.26 -3.34
C ARG A 70 0.19 -5.98 -3.35
N VAL A 71 1.50 -6.12 -3.20
CA VAL A 71 2.50 -5.09 -3.38
C VAL A 71 3.09 -5.24 -4.77
N VAL A 72 3.04 -4.18 -5.57
CA VAL A 72 3.68 -4.13 -6.90
C VAL A 72 4.60 -2.94 -6.95
N ALA A 73 5.81 -3.17 -7.42
CA ALA A 73 6.75 -2.11 -7.73
C ALA A 73 7.29 -2.30 -9.13
N GLU A 74 7.20 -1.26 -9.94
CA GLU A 74 7.54 -1.26 -11.35
C GLU A 74 8.53 -0.13 -11.63
N ASP A 75 9.69 -0.48 -12.19
CA ASP A 75 10.64 0.52 -12.67
C ASP A 75 10.25 1.00 -14.08
N LYS A 76 9.79 2.25 -14.18
CA LYS A 76 9.42 2.88 -15.46
C LYS A 76 10.55 3.66 -16.11
N ILE A 77 11.74 3.69 -15.51
CA ILE A 77 12.89 4.41 -16.07
C ILE A 77 13.78 3.48 -16.89
N LYS A 78 14.76 4.08 -17.57
CA LYS A 78 15.71 3.37 -18.43
C LYS A 78 17.02 3.01 -17.70
N PHE A 79 17.04 3.09 -16.37
CA PHE A 79 18.22 2.85 -15.55
C PHE A 79 17.87 1.95 -14.36
N PRO A 80 18.71 0.96 -14.03
CA PRO A 80 18.43 0.06 -12.91
C PRO A 80 18.43 0.81 -11.58
N ILE A 81 17.44 0.51 -10.73
CA ILE A 81 17.35 1.01 -9.36
C ILE A 81 17.93 -0.05 -8.43
N LYS A 82 19.03 0.29 -7.75
CA LYS A 82 19.76 -0.67 -6.91
C LYS A 82 19.31 -0.65 -5.46
N ASN A 83 19.44 -1.79 -4.78
CA ASN A 83 19.22 -1.94 -3.34
C ASN A 83 17.85 -1.39 -2.89
N VAL A 84 16.82 -1.65 -3.67
CA VAL A 84 15.44 -1.32 -3.33
C VAL A 84 15.00 -2.22 -2.18
N THR A 85 14.45 -1.59 -1.15
CA THR A 85 13.82 -2.27 -0.01
C THR A 85 12.40 -1.77 0.12
N PHE A 86 11.48 -2.67 0.47
CA PHE A 86 10.12 -2.31 0.87
C PHE A 86 9.98 -2.45 2.36
N SER A 87 9.23 -1.55 2.97
CA SER A 87 8.63 -1.74 4.28
C SER A 87 7.13 -1.51 4.21
N LEU A 88 6.34 -2.41 4.80
CA LEU A 88 4.89 -2.26 4.92
C LEU A 88 4.56 -2.10 6.40
N THR A 89 4.00 -0.96 6.78
CA THR A 89 3.54 -0.68 8.15
C THR A 89 2.02 -0.63 8.19
N LEU A 90 1.44 -1.29 9.18
CA LEU A 90 0.01 -1.23 9.46
C LEU A 90 -0.24 -0.18 10.54
N HIS A 91 -1.02 0.85 10.21
CA HIS A 91 -1.41 1.90 11.13
C HIS A 91 -2.88 1.78 11.50
N ASP A 92 -3.16 1.87 12.80
CA ASP A 92 -4.52 2.06 13.30
C ASP A 92 -4.91 3.53 13.10
N LYS A 93 -5.91 3.79 12.26
CA LYS A 93 -6.36 5.15 11.98
C LYS A 93 -6.95 5.82 13.22
N SER A 94 -7.48 5.05 14.17
CA SER A 94 -8.09 5.59 15.39
C SER A 94 -7.09 6.31 16.30
N GLU A 95 -5.81 5.94 16.25
CA GLU A 95 -4.76 6.55 17.07
C GLU A 95 -4.10 7.77 16.41
N SER A 96 -4.23 7.91 15.09
CA SER A 96 -3.50 8.93 14.31
C SER A 96 -3.91 10.40 14.57
N GLU A 97 -4.98 10.64 15.33
CA GLU A 97 -5.36 11.99 15.81
C GLU A 97 -4.72 12.38 17.15
N SER A 98 -4.02 11.44 17.82
CA SER A 98 -3.25 11.68 19.04
C SER A 98 -1.78 11.35 18.81
N GLU A 99 -0.88 12.26 19.18
CA GLU A 99 0.56 12.27 18.86
C GLU A 99 1.28 10.91 18.97
N SER A 100 2.05 10.58 17.93
CA SER A 100 2.64 9.26 17.65
C SER A 100 3.93 8.96 18.42
N LYS A 101 3.91 7.89 19.23
CA LYS A 101 5.09 7.08 19.58
C LYS A 101 4.99 5.74 18.86
N SER A 102 5.75 5.55 17.78
CA SER A 102 5.85 4.25 17.12
C SER A 102 6.85 3.36 17.85
N GLU A 103 6.40 2.27 18.47
CA GLU A 103 7.29 1.18 18.87
C GLU A 103 7.64 0.30 17.66
N ARG A 104 8.90 -0.13 17.61
CA ARG A 104 9.49 -0.87 16.49
C ARG A 104 9.60 -2.34 16.93
N ILE A 105 8.99 -3.25 16.18
CA ILE A 105 9.02 -4.69 16.48
C ILE A 105 9.60 -5.45 15.28
N ASP A 106 10.49 -6.40 15.58
CA ASP A 106 11.21 -7.21 14.61
C ASP A 106 10.35 -8.39 14.11
N ALA A 107 10.17 -8.48 12.79
CA ALA A 107 9.58 -9.64 12.12
C ALA A 107 10.58 -10.24 11.12
N SER A 108 10.59 -11.57 11.01
CA SER A 108 11.48 -12.29 10.08
C SER A 108 10.78 -12.58 8.75
N VAL A 109 11.54 -12.53 7.64
CA VAL A 109 11.04 -12.57 6.26
C VAL A 109 11.89 -13.48 5.38
N SER A 110 11.23 -14.22 4.47
CA SER A 110 11.81 -14.78 3.24
C SER A 110 11.13 -14.14 2.02
N SER A 111 11.92 -13.72 1.03
CA SER A 111 11.46 -13.11 -0.21
C SER A 111 11.75 -14.06 -1.39
N TYR A 112 10.98 -13.93 -2.48
CA TYR A 112 11.23 -14.66 -3.72
C TYR A 112 11.35 -13.66 -4.88
N GLU A 113 12.27 -13.95 -5.80
CA GLU A 113 12.49 -13.21 -7.03
C GLU A 113 11.69 -13.87 -8.14
N TYR A 114 10.85 -13.08 -8.82
CA TYR A 114 10.26 -13.49 -10.09
C TYR A 114 11.20 -13.05 -11.20
N GLY A 115 11.52 -13.96 -12.12
CA GLY A 115 12.16 -13.59 -13.39
C GLY A 115 11.24 -12.72 -14.24
N PRO A 116 11.79 -11.95 -15.20
CA PRO A 116 11.05 -10.95 -15.95
C PRO A 116 9.85 -11.55 -16.68
N LEU A 117 8.66 -11.01 -16.42
CA LEU A 117 7.49 -11.20 -17.26
C LEU A 117 7.68 -10.33 -18.51
N VAL A 118 8.41 -10.86 -19.49
CA VAL A 118 8.51 -10.27 -20.83
C VAL A 118 7.14 -10.36 -21.49
N THR A 119 6.33 -9.31 -21.34
CA THR A 119 5.16 -9.10 -22.19
C THR A 119 5.65 -8.54 -23.53
N ASP A 120 6.15 -9.43 -24.38
CA ASP A 120 6.48 -9.13 -25.77
C ASP A 120 5.18 -8.96 -26.57
N GLN A 121 4.41 -7.91 -26.31
CA GLN A 121 3.32 -7.45 -27.18
C GLN A 121 3.86 -6.55 -28.29
N ALA A 122 4.77 -7.08 -29.10
CA ALA A 122 5.06 -6.51 -30.41
C ALA A 122 5.65 -7.58 -31.35
N ASN A 123 4.88 -7.94 -32.38
CA ASN A 123 5.26 -8.74 -33.55
C ASN A 123 5.48 -10.26 -33.39
N LYS A 124 4.44 -11.06 -33.73
CA LYS A 124 4.64 -12.34 -34.44
C LYS A 124 3.45 -12.79 -35.28
N ARG A 125 3.30 -12.18 -36.47
CA ARG A 125 2.76 -12.89 -37.64
C ARG A 125 3.86 -13.80 -38.19
N ARG A 126 3.96 -15.05 -37.72
CA ARG A 126 4.54 -16.16 -38.48
C ARG A 126 4.13 -17.52 -37.88
N LYS A 127 3.29 -18.17 -38.68
CA LYS A 127 2.92 -19.58 -38.77
C LYS A 127 3.97 -20.62 -38.30
N VAL A 128 3.45 -21.66 -37.63
CA VAL A 128 3.68 -23.12 -37.81
C VAL A 128 4.43 -23.90 -36.69
N MET A 129 3.63 -24.80 -36.09
CA MET A 129 3.86 -26.16 -35.55
C MET A 129 4.65 -26.44 -34.27
N ASP A 130 3.92 -27.10 -33.36
CA ASP A 130 4.27 -28.21 -32.47
C ASP A 130 5.51 -28.10 -31.58
N ASN A 131 5.27 -27.72 -30.32
CA ASN A 131 5.42 -28.65 -29.20
C ASN A 131 4.82 -28.05 -27.91
N ASP A 132 3.69 -28.61 -27.50
CA ASP A 132 3.04 -28.36 -26.21
C ASP A 132 3.93 -28.88 -25.07
N LYS A 133 4.71 -27.96 -24.49
CA LYS A 133 5.08 -27.98 -23.08
C LYS A 133 4.88 -26.57 -22.55
N HIS A 134 3.64 -26.24 -22.27
CA HIS A 134 3.33 -25.15 -21.34
C HIS A 134 3.85 -25.58 -19.96
N GLU A 135 5.09 -25.24 -19.65
CA GLU A 135 5.51 -25.07 -18.26
C GLU A 135 4.65 -23.93 -17.71
N GLU A 136 3.59 -24.31 -16.98
CA GLU A 136 2.97 -23.42 -16.01
C GLU A 136 4.09 -22.97 -15.08
N ASN A 137 4.58 -21.74 -15.28
CA ASN A 137 5.35 -21.00 -14.29
C ASN A 137 4.44 -20.84 -13.08
N LYS A 138 4.45 -21.86 -12.23
CA LYS A 138 3.69 -21.95 -11.01
C LYS A 138 4.21 -20.85 -10.10
N THR A 139 3.46 -19.76 -10.03
CA THR A 139 3.67 -18.61 -9.17
C THR A 139 3.57 -19.12 -7.72
N GLU A 140 4.66 -19.61 -7.15
CA GLU A 140 4.72 -19.97 -5.74
C GLU A 140 4.70 -18.67 -4.92
N ALA A 141 3.48 -18.21 -4.63
CA ALA A 141 3.23 -17.14 -3.69
C ALA A 141 3.50 -17.67 -2.29
N THR A 142 4.71 -17.47 -1.78
CA THR A 142 5.05 -17.89 -0.42
C THR A 142 4.32 -16.99 0.56
N ALA A 143 3.34 -17.59 1.24
CA ALA A 143 2.51 -16.93 2.22
C ALA A 143 3.34 -16.59 3.46
N LEU A 144 3.68 -15.32 3.62
CA LEU A 144 4.26 -14.81 4.86
C LEU A 144 3.15 -14.60 5.89
N GLU A 145 3.36 -15.13 7.09
CA GLU A 145 2.42 -15.08 8.22
C GLU A 145 2.80 -13.92 9.14
N TRP A 146 2.03 -12.83 9.09
CA TRP A 146 2.10 -11.78 10.12
C TRP A 146 1.54 -12.29 11.44
N LYS A 147 2.27 -12.05 12.55
CA LYS A 147 1.92 -12.58 13.87
C LYS A 147 1.48 -11.56 14.93
N GLU A 148 1.44 -10.26 14.67
CA GLU A 148 1.06 -9.27 15.70
C GLU A 148 0.24 -8.08 15.16
N ASP A 149 -0.55 -7.46 16.04
CA ASP A 149 -1.63 -6.50 15.74
C ASP A 149 -1.15 -5.12 15.24
N VAL A 150 0.15 -4.82 15.30
CA VAL A 150 0.80 -3.64 14.70
C VAL A 150 2.18 -4.05 14.19
N GLY A 151 2.23 -4.66 13.01
CA GLY A 151 3.46 -5.18 12.40
C GLY A 151 4.13 -4.20 11.44
N THR A 152 5.47 -4.27 11.36
CA THR A 152 6.23 -3.81 10.20
C THR A 152 6.77 -5.03 9.47
N TRP A 153 6.48 -5.12 8.17
CA TRP A 153 7.16 -6.07 7.28
C TRP A 153 8.24 -5.35 6.50
N SER A 154 9.35 -6.02 6.20
CA SER A 154 10.37 -5.50 5.30
C SER A 154 10.83 -6.56 4.30
N SER A 155 11.07 -6.16 3.05
CA SER A 155 11.70 -7.03 2.07
C SER A 155 13.22 -7.04 2.27
N THR A 156 13.87 -8.10 1.76
CA THR A 156 15.31 -8.02 1.49
C THR A 156 15.58 -6.96 0.43
N ALA A 157 16.81 -6.43 0.38
CA ALA A 157 17.24 -5.57 -0.70
C ALA A 157 17.29 -6.35 -2.02
N PHE A 158 16.90 -5.72 -3.11
CA PHE A 158 17.02 -6.25 -4.47
C PHE A 158 17.20 -5.13 -5.48
N ASP A 159 17.65 -5.46 -6.68
CA ASP A 159 17.77 -4.52 -7.78
C ASP A 159 16.53 -4.62 -8.69
N LEU A 160 16.01 -3.50 -9.16
CA LEU A 160 14.99 -3.43 -10.22
C LEU A 160 15.66 -3.03 -11.52
N MET A 161 15.53 -3.88 -12.54
CA MET A 161 15.98 -3.54 -13.89
C MET A 161 14.95 -2.66 -14.62
N PRO A 162 15.38 -1.91 -15.64
CA PRO A 162 14.48 -1.10 -16.46
C PRO A 162 13.30 -1.89 -17.02
N GLY A 163 12.07 -1.45 -16.72
CA GLY A 163 10.83 -2.12 -17.16
C GLY A 163 10.47 -3.38 -16.37
N GLU A 164 11.25 -3.74 -15.35
CA GLU A 164 10.95 -4.86 -14.47
C GLU A 164 9.86 -4.48 -13.45
N SER A 165 9.00 -5.45 -13.14
CA SER A 165 8.01 -5.34 -12.09
C SER A 165 8.22 -6.48 -11.09
N LYS A 166 8.33 -6.13 -9.81
CA LYS A 166 8.37 -7.09 -8.71
C LYS A 166 7.06 -7.05 -7.94
N GLU A 167 6.50 -8.24 -7.74
CA GLU A 167 5.25 -8.43 -7.02
C GLU A 167 5.48 -9.22 -5.74
N SER A 168 4.75 -8.90 -4.68
CA SER A 168 4.69 -9.68 -3.45
C SER A 168 3.27 -9.70 -2.90
N ILE A 169 2.81 -10.85 -2.40
CA ILE A 169 1.52 -10.98 -1.75
C ILE A 169 1.75 -11.17 -0.26
N ILE A 170 1.21 -10.25 0.53
CA ILE A 170 1.34 -10.23 1.98
C ILE A 170 -0.01 -10.60 2.58
N LYS A 171 -0.02 -11.59 3.48
CA LYS A 171 -1.21 -11.96 4.24
C LYS A 171 -1.18 -11.25 5.58
N ILE A 172 -2.24 -10.49 5.85
CA ILE A 172 -2.40 -9.73 7.08
C ILE A 172 -3.49 -10.42 7.90
N ARG A 173 -3.09 -10.94 9.05
CA ARG A 173 -4.00 -11.47 10.06
C ARG A 173 -4.27 -10.38 11.08
N GLN A 174 -5.53 -10.01 11.19
CA GLN A 174 -5.99 -9.03 12.16
C GLN A 174 -6.77 -9.78 13.23
N SER A 175 -6.41 -9.57 14.50
CA SER A 175 -7.15 -10.17 15.62
C SER A 175 -8.53 -9.53 15.77
N TYR A 176 -8.64 -8.23 15.46
CA TYR A 176 -9.86 -7.45 15.59
C TYR A 176 -10.08 -6.53 14.38
N PRO A 177 -11.34 -6.32 13.96
CA PRO A 177 -11.65 -5.41 12.86
C PRO A 177 -11.47 -3.95 13.30
N LYS A 178 -10.60 -3.21 12.61
CA LYS A 178 -10.36 -1.77 12.84
C LYS A 178 -10.11 -1.01 11.55
N CYS A 179 -10.22 0.32 11.58
CA CYS A 179 -9.90 1.16 10.43
C CYS A 179 -8.38 1.18 10.19
N TYR A 180 -7.86 0.20 9.45
CA TYR A 180 -6.44 0.11 9.17
C TYR A 180 -6.03 0.87 7.91
N ALA A 181 -4.87 1.53 7.98
CA ALA A 181 -4.16 2.09 6.84
C ALA A 181 -2.81 1.38 6.69
N LEU A 182 -2.56 0.84 5.52
CA LEU A 182 -1.27 0.26 5.16
C LEU A 182 -0.41 1.29 4.48
N HIS A 183 0.80 1.49 4.98
CA HIS A 183 1.80 2.36 4.38
C HIS A 183 2.93 1.49 3.85
N LEU A 184 3.02 1.39 2.53
CA LEU A 184 4.13 0.76 1.84
C LEU A 184 5.16 1.84 1.52
N THR A 185 6.36 1.70 2.04
CA THR A 185 7.49 2.58 1.77
C THR A 185 8.55 1.83 1.00
N ALA A 186 8.87 2.30 -0.21
CA ALA A 186 10.03 1.88 -0.96
C ALA A 186 11.21 2.79 -0.63
N SER A 187 12.39 2.22 -0.42
CA SER A 187 13.57 2.92 0.03
C SER A 187 14.81 2.44 -0.74
N PHE A 188 15.57 3.35 -1.34
CA PHE A 188 16.78 3.06 -2.12
C PHE A 188 17.77 4.25 -2.11
N PRO A 189 19.08 4.02 -2.28
CA PRO A 189 20.06 5.10 -2.28
C PRO A 189 20.01 5.93 -3.59
N SER A 190 20.17 7.24 -3.47
CA SER A 190 20.33 8.18 -4.58
C SER A 190 21.63 7.86 -5.33
N PRO A 191 21.60 7.78 -6.68
CA PRO A 191 22.80 7.53 -7.47
C PRO A 191 23.78 8.71 -7.44
N GLY A 192 23.31 9.94 -7.17
CA GLY A 192 24.14 11.15 -7.18
C GLY A 192 24.73 11.50 -5.82
N THR A 193 23.90 11.45 -4.76
CA THR A 193 24.29 11.90 -3.42
C THR A 193 24.55 10.75 -2.44
N GLY A 194 24.05 9.55 -2.74
CA GLY A 194 24.02 8.43 -1.79
C GLY A 194 22.96 8.56 -0.69
N ASN A 195 22.17 9.64 -0.66
CA ASN A 195 21.08 9.82 0.29
C ASN A 195 19.99 8.78 0.10
N GLN A 196 19.34 8.33 1.17
CA GLN A 196 18.22 7.40 1.05
C GLN A 196 16.98 8.12 0.52
N LEU A 197 16.52 7.72 -0.66
CA LEU A 197 15.27 8.17 -1.26
C LEU A 197 14.13 7.27 -0.79
N GLN A 198 12.95 7.87 -0.57
CA GLN A 198 11.76 7.16 -0.11
C GLN A 198 10.54 7.51 -0.94
N ILE A 199 9.72 6.50 -1.21
CA ILE A 199 8.42 6.65 -1.87
C ILE A 199 7.40 5.90 -1.04
N THR A 200 6.28 6.53 -0.72
CA THR A 200 5.22 5.92 0.08
C THR A 200 3.94 5.79 -0.72
N SER A 201 3.27 4.64 -0.59
CA SER A 201 1.93 4.39 -1.08
C SER A 201 1.05 3.94 0.08
N THR A 202 -0.17 4.47 0.16
CA THR A 202 -1.10 4.15 1.23
C THR A 202 -2.32 3.42 0.69
N LEU A 203 -2.71 2.31 1.33
CA LEU A 203 -3.96 1.60 1.06
C LEU A 203 -4.79 1.56 2.34
N HIS A 204 -6.02 2.04 2.25
CA HIS A 204 -6.99 1.85 3.33
C HIS A 204 -7.64 0.48 3.18
N ILE A 205 -7.61 -0.31 4.26
CA ILE A 205 -8.28 -1.61 4.28
C ILE A 205 -9.73 -1.38 4.71
N PRO A 206 -10.73 -1.56 3.82
CA PRO A 206 -12.12 -1.43 4.21
C PRO A 206 -12.43 -2.48 5.29
N LEU A 207 -13.21 -2.09 6.28
CA LEU A 207 -13.49 -2.97 7.43
C LEU A 207 -14.23 -4.24 7.02
N LEU A 208 -15.12 -4.17 6.00
CA LEU A 208 -15.79 -5.36 5.46
C LEU A 208 -14.80 -6.39 4.89
N ALA A 209 -13.66 -5.96 4.35
CA ALA A 209 -12.64 -6.89 3.87
C ALA A 209 -11.92 -7.63 5.01
N GLN A 210 -12.08 -7.16 6.25
CA GLN A 210 -11.50 -7.77 7.46
C GLN A 210 -12.45 -8.75 8.15
N LEU A 211 -13.63 -8.96 7.57
CA LEU A 211 -14.69 -9.76 8.16
C LEU A 211 -15.07 -10.88 7.20
N LYS A 212 -15.44 -12.02 7.78
CA LYS A 212 -16.02 -13.14 7.06
C LYS A 212 -17.54 -12.98 7.07
N CYS A 213 -18.11 -12.67 5.91
CA CYS A 213 -19.55 -12.58 5.73
C CYS A 213 -20.06 -13.90 5.14
N THR A 214 -21.04 -14.52 5.78
CA THR A 214 -21.69 -15.74 5.29
C THR A 214 -23.19 -15.55 5.22
N TRP A 215 -23.79 -15.93 4.10
CA TRP A 215 -25.22 -15.86 3.88
C TRP A 215 -25.90 -17.18 4.26
N CYS A 216 -27.03 -17.11 4.96
CA CYS A 216 -27.90 -18.24 5.25
C CYS A 216 -29.32 -17.87 4.81
N GLY A 217 -29.81 -18.51 3.75
CA GLY A 217 -31.11 -18.23 3.15
C GLY A 217 -32.33 -18.53 4.03
N SER A 218 -32.14 -19.12 5.23
CA SER A 218 -33.18 -19.38 6.21
C SER A 218 -32.73 -18.97 7.61
N GLU A 219 -33.67 -18.71 8.52
CA GLU A 219 -33.35 -18.55 9.93
C GLU A 219 -32.58 -19.77 10.45
N VAL A 220 -31.44 -19.52 11.08
CA VAL A 220 -30.71 -20.57 11.79
C VAL A 220 -31.45 -20.84 13.09
N GLU A 221 -32.26 -21.91 13.10
CA GLU A 221 -32.93 -22.40 14.31
C GLU A 221 -31.89 -22.62 15.43
N GLY A 222 -32.05 -21.93 16.56
CA GLY A 222 -31.30 -22.21 17.79
C GLY A 222 -30.36 -21.12 18.29
N ALA A 223 -30.14 -20.05 17.54
CA ALA A 223 -29.42 -18.90 18.07
C ALA A 223 -30.37 -18.02 18.89
N ARG A 224 -30.52 -18.36 20.18
CA ARG A 224 -31.37 -17.63 21.12
C ARG A 224 -30.93 -16.18 21.22
N ASP A 225 -31.91 -15.31 21.07
CA ASP A 225 -31.79 -13.87 20.97
C ASP A 225 -31.66 -13.17 22.35
N GLU A 226 -31.19 -13.89 23.37
CA GLU A 226 -31.18 -13.46 24.77
C GLU A 226 -29.88 -12.70 25.10
N GLY A 227 -29.91 -11.37 24.94
CA GLY A 227 -28.84 -10.47 25.37
C GLY A 227 -29.14 -9.00 25.00
N ASP A 228 -28.63 -8.07 25.80
CA ASP A 228 -28.67 -6.61 25.58
C ASP A 228 -27.87 -6.27 24.32
N SER A 229 -28.52 -6.44 23.18
CA SER A 229 -27.91 -6.39 21.86
C SER A 229 -28.31 -5.08 21.19
N LEU A 230 -27.30 -4.35 20.73
CA LEU A 230 -27.50 -3.16 19.91
C LEU A 230 -28.10 -3.59 18.57
N ASN A 231 -29.30 -3.06 18.29
CA ASN A 231 -30.02 -3.29 17.06
C ASN A 231 -29.96 -2.02 16.20
N PHE A 232 -29.45 -2.17 14.98
CA PHE A 232 -29.43 -1.10 13.98
C PHE A 232 -30.34 -1.50 12.83
N THR A 233 -31.14 -0.56 12.32
CA THR A 233 -31.95 -0.76 11.13
C THR A 233 -31.47 0.19 10.04
N ALA A 234 -31.28 -0.33 8.83
CA ALA A 234 -30.82 0.45 7.69
C ALA A 234 -31.47 -0.05 6.39
N SER A 235 -31.61 0.84 5.41
CA SER A 235 -32.04 0.49 4.06
C SER A 235 -30.81 0.39 3.16
N VAL A 236 -30.55 -0.79 2.61
CA VAL A 236 -29.34 -1.12 1.85
C VAL A 236 -29.73 -1.56 0.44
N ALA A 237 -28.94 -1.17 -0.57
CA ALA A 237 -29.16 -1.65 -1.93
C ALA A 237 -28.96 -3.18 -2.02
N ALA A 238 -29.92 -3.90 -2.60
CA ALA A 238 -29.86 -5.35 -2.73
C ALA A 238 -28.58 -5.83 -3.42
N LYS A 239 -28.12 -5.10 -4.44
CA LYS A 239 -26.85 -5.36 -5.14
C LYS A 239 -25.65 -5.34 -4.18
N ARG A 240 -25.58 -4.35 -3.28
CA ARG A 240 -24.47 -4.23 -2.34
C ARG A 240 -24.46 -5.36 -1.32
N LEU A 241 -25.65 -5.75 -0.84
CA LEU A 241 -25.79 -6.90 0.05
C LEU A 241 -25.30 -8.19 -0.63
N ARG A 242 -25.65 -8.39 -1.91
CA ARG A 242 -25.16 -9.54 -2.69
C ARG A 242 -23.65 -9.54 -2.84
N GLU A 243 -23.04 -8.39 -3.12
CA GLU A 243 -21.58 -8.27 -3.22
C GLU A 243 -20.90 -8.63 -1.89
N VAL A 244 -21.37 -8.09 -0.77
CA VAL A 244 -20.74 -8.27 0.55
C VAL A 244 -20.89 -9.71 1.05
N PHE A 245 -22.07 -10.31 0.90
CA PHE A 245 -22.35 -11.67 1.36
C PHE A 245 -22.13 -12.74 0.30
N SER A 246 -21.61 -12.36 -0.87
CA SER A 246 -21.39 -13.25 -2.03
C SER A 246 -22.65 -14.05 -2.41
N ILE A 247 -23.82 -13.42 -2.37
CA ILE A 247 -25.12 -14.06 -2.64
C ILE A 247 -25.26 -14.24 -4.16
N PRO A 248 -25.45 -15.47 -4.68
CA PRO A 248 -25.64 -15.71 -6.10
C PRO A 248 -26.82 -14.92 -6.66
N GLU A 249 -26.70 -14.35 -7.86
CA GLU A 249 -27.78 -13.55 -8.49
C GLU A 249 -29.10 -14.31 -8.61
N LYS A 250 -29.03 -15.64 -8.74
CA LYS A 250 -30.19 -16.53 -8.85
C LYS A 250 -30.91 -16.74 -7.52
N GLU A 251 -30.23 -16.53 -6.39
CA GLU A 251 -30.82 -16.67 -5.07
C GLU A 251 -31.57 -15.37 -4.73
N GLY A 252 -32.87 -15.49 -4.44
CA GLY A 252 -33.66 -14.35 -3.97
C GLY A 252 -33.26 -13.96 -2.54
N ILE A 253 -33.26 -12.67 -2.24
CA ILE A 253 -33.11 -12.18 -0.86
C ILE A 253 -34.49 -12.28 -0.22
N GLN A 254 -34.76 -13.40 0.45
CA GLN A 254 -36.06 -13.68 1.05
C GLN A 254 -36.27 -12.88 2.35
N ARG A 255 -37.54 -12.76 2.77
CA ARG A 255 -37.88 -12.24 4.09
C ARG A 255 -37.26 -13.14 5.15
N ASP A 256 -36.76 -12.54 6.23
CA ASP A 256 -36.12 -13.23 7.35
C ASP A 256 -34.83 -13.98 6.99
N ALA A 257 -34.34 -13.83 5.75
CA ALA A 257 -33.02 -14.33 5.38
C ALA A 257 -31.96 -13.65 6.25
N CYS A 258 -30.94 -14.41 6.62
CA CYS A 258 -29.96 -13.94 7.58
C CYS A 258 -28.53 -14.07 7.06
N GLY A 259 -27.70 -13.09 7.40
CA GLY A 259 -26.27 -13.12 7.19
C GLY A 259 -25.55 -13.12 8.53
N THR A 260 -24.46 -13.85 8.65
CA THR A 260 -23.57 -13.75 9.80
C THR A 260 -22.27 -13.08 9.39
N ILE A 261 -21.82 -12.15 10.22
CA ILE A 261 -20.55 -11.46 10.10
C ILE A 261 -19.68 -11.96 11.23
N ALA A 262 -18.58 -12.60 10.88
CA ALA A 262 -17.64 -13.17 11.83
C ALA A 262 -16.23 -12.58 11.62
N THR A 263 -15.42 -12.60 12.68
CA THR A 263 -13.98 -12.40 12.55
C THR A 263 -13.34 -13.60 11.84
N PHE A 264 -12.08 -13.46 11.39
CA PHE A 264 -11.30 -14.59 10.87
C PHE A 264 -11.04 -15.69 11.90
N THR A 265 -11.14 -15.38 13.19
CA THR A 265 -11.08 -16.38 14.26
C THR A 265 -12.37 -17.22 14.38
N GLY A 266 -13.36 -16.96 13.53
CA GLY A 266 -14.65 -17.67 13.52
C GLY A 266 -15.65 -17.14 14.55
N LYS A 267 -15.28 -16.08 15.28
CA LYS A 267 -16.13 -15.46 16.31
C LYS A 267 -17.24 -14.67 15.62
N THR A 268 -18.50 -14.99 15.89
CA THR A 268 -19.63 -14.27 15.27
C THR A 268 -19.82 -12.93 15.95
N VAL A 269 -19.68 -11.88 15.17
CA VAL A 269 -19.63 -10.51 15.67
C VAL A 269 -20.99 -9.84 15.53
N ALA A 270 -21.64 -10.06 14.38
CA ALA A 270 -22.95 -9.51 14.12
C ALA A 270 -23.79 -10.44 13.24
N ARG A 271 -25.10 -10.31 13.36
CA ARG A 271 -26.08 -10.97 12.50
C ARG A 271 -26.93 -9.93 11.80
N LEU A 272 -27.06 -10.08 10.50
CA LEU A 272 -27.95 -9.31 9.66
C LEU A 272 -29.22 -10.14 9.44
N THR A 273 -30.39 -9.54 9.62
CA THR A 273 -31.68 -10.12 9.28
C THR A 273 -32.40 -9.20 8.31
N VAL A 274 -32.90 -9.75 7.20
CA VAL A 274 -33.72 -9.00 6.25
C VAL A 274 -35.10 -8.78 6.84
N LEU A 275 -35.47 -7.52 7.01
CA LEU A 275 -36.80 -7.11 7.44
C LEU A 275 -37.76 -7.14 6.25
N PRO A 276 -39.05 -7.43 6.49
CA PRO A 276 -40.07 -7.32 5.47
C PRO A 276 -40.19 -5.86 5.02
N ASP A 277 -39.76 -5.58 3.80
CA ASP A 277 -40.06 -4.32 3.11
C ASP A 277 -41.20 -4.60 2.10
N GLU A 278 -42.23 -3.77 2.09
CA GLU A 278 -43.41 -3.95 1.23
C GLU A 278 -43.28 -3.21 -0.11
N ASP A 279 -42.37 -2.23 -0.23
CA ASP A 279 -42.46 -1.24 -1.32
C ASP A 279 -41.18 -1.01 -2.16
N ALA A 280 -40.05 -1.66 -1.88
CA ALA A 280 -38.80 -1.43 -2.63
C ALA A 280 -38.27 -2.71 -3.31
N MET A 281 -38.24 -2.73 -4.65
CA MET A 281 -37.61 -3.84 -5.41
C MET A 281 -36.08 -3.84 -5.33
N ASP A 282 -35.46 -2.67 -5.13
CA ASP A 282 -34.00 -2.50 -5.23
C ASP A 282 -33.29 -2.27 -3.89
N ARG A 283 -34.05 -1.96 -2.83
CA ARG A 283 -33.52 -1.73 -1.47
C ARG A 283 -34.16 -2.71 -0.51
N VAL A 284 -33.38 -3.15 0.46
CA VAL A 284 -33.79 -4.11 1.48
C VAL A 284 -33.58 -3.46 2.83
N GLN A 285 -34.60 -3.47 3.67
CA GLN A 285 -34.43 -3.13 5.07
C GLN A 285 -33.73 -4.28 5.78
N ILE A 286 -32.66 -3.95 6.48
CA ILE A 286 -31.87 -4.92 7.24
C ILE A 286 -31.84 -4.50 8.71
N LYS A 287 -31.89 -5.48 9.59
CA LYS A 287 -31.64 -5.35 11.02
C LYS A 287 -30.28 -5.99 11.32
N LEU A 288 -29.32 -5.19 11.77
CA LEU A 288 -28.07 -5.69 12.31
C LEU A 288 -28.19 -5.84 13.83
N LYS A 289 -27.88 -7.03 14.32
CA LYS A 289 -27.76 -7.37 15.72
C LYS A 289 -26.30 -7.65 16.04
N ILE A 290 -25.67 -6.86 16.91
CA ILE A 290 -24.33 -7.16 17.42
C ILE A 290 -24.47 -8.23 18.52
N ILE A 291 -23.79 -9.36 18.36
CA ILE A 291 -23.99 -10.56 19.21
C ILE A 291 -23.02 -10.60 20.39
N GLU A 292 -21.80 -10.08 20.22
CA GLU A 292 -20.77 -10.13 21.26
C GLU A 292 -20.33 -8.76 21.77
N GLU A 293 -19.78 -8.76 22.98
CA GLU A 293 -18.94 -7.68 23.51
C GLU A 293 -17.66 -7.57 22.69
N ILE A 294 -17.77 -6.98 21.52
CA ILE A 294 -16.64 -6.28 20.91
C ILE A 294 -16.33 -5.10 21.82
N GLU A 295 -15.06 -4.76 21.98
CA GLU A 295 -14.67 -3.48 22.56
C GLU A 295 -15.45 -2.34 21.89
N ASP A 296 -15.74 -1.27 22.63
CA ASP A 296 -16.63 -0.21 22.16
C ASP A 296 -16.15 0.43 20.84
N HIS A 297 -14.84 0.44 20.59
CA HIS A 297 -14.24 0.85 19.32
C HIS A 297 -14.68 -0.01 18.14
N GLY A 298 -14.81 -1.33 18.32
CA GLY A 298 -15.26 -2.23 17.27
C GLY A 298 -16.78 -2.17 17.03
N LYS A 299 -17.57 -1.85 18.06
CA LYS A 299 -19.00 -1.58 17.89
C LYS A 299 -19.23 -0.35 17.01
N GLU A 300 -18.51 0.73 17.28
CA GLU A 300 -18.61 1.97 16.48
C GLU A 300 -18.04 1.79 15.07
N ALA A 301 -16.97 0.99 14.92
CA ALA A 301 -16.44 0.62 13.61
C ALA A 301 -17.48 -0.15 12.78
N LEU A 302 -18.13 -1.17 13.36
CA LEU A 302 -19.22 -1.90 12.68
C LEU A 302 -20.39 -1.00 12.36
N ARG A 303 -20.80 -0.14 13.29
CA ARG A 303 -21.84 0.84 13.01
C ARG A 303 -21.47 1.73 11.82
N THR A 304 -20.24 2.24 11.80
CA THR A 304 -19.72 3.06 10.71
C THR A 304 -19.72 2.32 9.37
N ILE A 305 -19.36 1.03 9.35
CA ILE A 305 -19.46 0.19 8.15
C ILE A 305 -20.89 0.16 7.65
N PHE A 306 -21.84 -0.10 8.55
CA PHE A 306 -23.23 -0.24 8.18
C PHE A 306 -23.84 1.06 7.69
N GLU A 307 -23.44 2.19 8.27
CA GLU A 307 -23.90 3.51 7.85
C GLU A 307 -23.21 3.98 6.56
N LYS A 308 -21.92 3.68 6.34
CA LYS A 308 -21.14 4.26 5.22
C LYS A 308 -20.86 3.32 4.06
N GLU A 309 -20.64 2.03 4.30
CA GLU A 309 -20.23 1.08 3.25
C GLU A 309 -21.41 0.28 2.67
N LEU A 310 -22.55 0.26 3.37
CA LEU A 310 -23.77 -0.43 2.93
C LEU A 310 -24.90 0.50 2.44
N GLN A 311 -24.94 1.78 2.83
CA GLN A 311 -25.96 2.74 2.35
C GLN A 311 -25.65 3.24 0.93
#